data_AF-H6X1L5-F1
#
_entry.id   AF-H6X1L5-F1
#
_cell.length_a   1.000
_cell.length_b   1.000
_cell.length_c   1.000
_cell.angle_alpha   90.00
_cell.angle_beta   90.00
_cell.angle_gamma   90.00
#
_symmetry.space_group_name_H-M   'P 1'
#
loop_
_entity.id
_entity.type
_entity.pdbx_description
1 polymer ?
#
loop_
_entity_poly.entity_id
_entity_poly.type
_entity_poly.pdbx_seq_one_letter_code
_entity_poly.pdbx_strand_id
1 'polypeptide(L)'
;IMRLHHQKHHQAYVTNYNNALEQLEAAVAKGDAPAVVRLQGAIKFNGGGHINHSIFWNNLKPVKEGGGEPPHSALGWAIDTDFGSLEALVQKMNAEGAAL
;
A
#
# COMPACT_ATOMS: atom_id res chain seq x y z
N ILE A 1 7.89 -10.29 13.06
CA ILE A 1 7.55 -9.15 12.18
C ILE A 1 6.07 -9.21 11.76
N MET A 2 5.64 -10.18 10.95
CA MET A 2 4.28 -10.25 10.35
C MET A 2 3.11 -10.05 11.33
N ARG A 3 3.13 -10.71 12.51
CA ARG A 3 2.05 -10.56 13.51
C ARG A 3 1.88 -9.11 13.97
N LEU A 4 2.96 -8.43 14.35
CA LEU A 4 2.91 -7.04 14.82
C LEU A 4 2.63 -6.08 13.67
N HIS A 5 3.23 -6.31 12.51
CA HIS A 5 3.01 -5.49 11.31
C HIS A 5 1.53 -5.50 10.89
N HIS A 6 0.89 -6.67 10.90
CA HIS A 6 -0.53 -6.78 10.62
C HIS A 6 -1.41 -6.27 11.78
N GLN A 7 -1.28 -6.86 12.96
CA GLN A 7 -2.24 -6.63 14.06
C GLN A 7 -2.05 -5.28 14.77
N LYS A 8 -0.92 -4.59 14.58
CA LYS A 8 -0.65 -3.29 15.21
C LYS A 8 -0.53 -2.19 14.17
N HIS A 9 0.41 -2.27 13.24
CA HIS A 9 0.63 -1.18 12.28
C HIS A 9 -0.53 -1.05 11.29
N HIS A 10 -0.92 -2.13 10.60
CA HIS A 10 -2.05 -2.08 9.67
C HIS A 10 -3.35 -1.73 10.40
N GLN A 11 -3.60 -2.33 11.58
CA GLN A 11 -4.78 -1.99 12.39
C GLN A 11 -4.83 -0.50 12.77
N ALA A 12 -3.70 0.12 13.11
CA ALA A 12 -3.66 1.54 13.44
C ALA A 12 -4.05 2.42 12.24
N TYR A 13 -3.58 2.08 11.03
CA TYR A 13 -4.00 2.79 9.82
C TYR A 13 -5.51 2.68 9.59
N VAL A 14 -6.10 1.49 9.72
CA VAL A 14 -7.54 1.29 9.55
C VAL A 14 -8.34 2.10 10.58
N THR A 15 -7.99 1.99 11.86
CA THR A 15 -8.68 2.71 12.95
C THR A 15 -8.62 4.23 12.74
N ASN A 16 -7.43 4.77 12.45
CA ASN A 16 -7.27 6.20 12.28
C ASN A 16 -7.87 6.72 10.96
N TYR A 17 -7.92 5.89 9.92
CA TYR A 17 -8.58 6.24 8.68
C TYR A 17 -10.09 6.37 8.88
N ASN A 18 -10.73 5.43 9.58
CA ASN A 18 -12.16 5.51 9.92
C ASN A 18 -12.47 6.78 10.74
N ASN A 19 -11.67 7.06 11.77
CA ASN A 19 -11.84 8.28 12.58
C ASN A 19 -11.70 9.57 11.75
N ALA A 20 -10.81 9.57 10.74
CA ALA A 20 -10.62 10.71 9.84
C ALA A 20 -11.80 10.86 8.87
N LEU A 21 -12.39 9.75 8.40
CA LEU A 21 -13.58 9.77 7.55
C LEU A 21 -14.81 10.31 8.30
N GLU A 22 -15.02 9.91 9.56
CA GLU A 22 -16.11 10.45 10.40
C GLU A 22 -15.98 11.97 10.57
N GLN A 23 -14.77 12.46 10.85
CA GLN A 23 -14.51 13.89 10.96
C GLN A 23 -14.67 14.62 9.63
N LEU A 24 -14.29 13.98 8.53
CA LEU A 24 -14.42 14.53 7.19
C LEU A 24 -15.90 14.67 6.80
N GLU A 25 -16.70 13.64 7.06
CA GLU A 25 -18.15 13.66 6.83
C GLU A 25 -18.81 14.80 7.61
N ALA A 26 -18.46 14.94 8.90
CA ALA A 26 -18.97 16.03 9.73
C ALA A 26 -18.54 17.42 9.24
N ALA A 27 -17.31 17.57 8.73
CA ALA A 27 -16.82 18.83 8.16
C ALA A 27 -17.53 19.19 6.85
N VAL A 28 -17.72 18.19 5.97
CA VAL A 28 -18.45 18.35 4.70
C VAL A 28 -19.90 18.74 4.95
N ALA A 29 -20.59 18.06 5.87
CA ALA A 29 -21.98 18.35 6.22
C ALA A 29 -22.18 19.78 6.76
N LYS A 30 -21.16 20.35 7.41
CA LYS A 30 -21.16 21.73 7.92
C LYS A 30 -20.70 22.78 6.92
N GLY A 31 -20.21 22.36 5.74
CA GLY A 31 -19.56 23.27 4.79
C GLY A 31 -18.24 23.86 5.29
N ASP A 32 -17.57 23.22 6.25
CA ASP A 32 -16.29 23.69 6.82
C ASP A 32 -15.13 23.29 5.91
N ALA A 33 -14.96 24.03 4.81
CA ALA A 33 -13.88 23.81 3.86
C ALA A 33 -12.47 23.85 4.50
N PRO A 34 -12.15 24.76 5.44
CA PRO A 34 -10.89 24.69 6.16
C PRO A 34 -10.66 23.37 6.90
N ALA A 35 -11.67 22.81 7.57
CA ALA A 35 -11.55 21.51 8.22
C ALA A 35 -11.34 20.36 7.24
N VAL A 36 -12.07 20.37 6.12
CA VAL A 36 -11.90 19.38 5.05
C VAL A 36 -10.45 19.36 4.54
N VAL A 37 -9.84 20.53 4.31
CA VAL A 37 -8.44 20.64 3.87
C VAL A 37 -7.47 20.15 4.94
N ARG A 38 -7.67 20.53 6.21
CA ARG A 38 -6.80 20.08 7.33
C ARG A 38 -6.80 18.55 7.48
N LEU A 39 -7.93 17.89 7.26
CA LEU A 39 -8.07 16.43 7.40
C LEU A 39 -7.36 15.64 6.29
N GLN A 40 -7.02 16.25 5.15
CA GLN A 40 -6.41 15.54 4.02
C GLN A 40 -5.07 14.89 4.39
N GLY A 41 -4.30 15.47 5.31
CA GLY A 41 -3.06 14.86 5.80
C GLY A 41 -3.30 13.51 6.47
N ALA A 42 -4.29 13.44 7.37
CA ALA A 42 -4.65 12.22 8.08
C ALA A 42 -5.31 11.18 7.16
N ILE A 43 -6.15 11.63 6.22
CA ILE A 43 -6.77 10.79 5.19
C ILE A 43 -5.70 10.17 4.30
N LYS A 44 -4.77 10.96 3.76
CA LYS A 44 -3.68 10.47 2.91
C LYS A 44 -2.79 9.49 3.67
N PHE A 45 -2.38 9.83 4.89
CA PHE A 45 -1.44 9.00 5.65
C PHE A 45 -2.06 7.67 6.07
N ASN A 46 -3.25 7.68 6.67
CA ASN A 46 -3.87 6.46 7.18
C ASN A 46 -4.57 5.66 6.09
N GLY A 47 -5.27 6.33 5.16
CA GLY A 47 -5.88 5.69 4.00
C GLY A 47 -4.83 5.08 3.07
N GLY A 48 -3.76 5.83 2.78
CA GLY A 48 -2.61 5.31 2.03
C GLY A 48 -1.92 4.15 2.75
N GLY A 49 -1.74 4.25 4.08
CA GLY A 49 -1.24 3.15 4.90
C GLY A 49 -2.10 1.88 4.79
N HIS A 50 -3.42 2.01 4.89
CA HIS A 50 -4.35 0.89 4.74
C HIS A 50 -4.29 0.26 3.34
N ILE A 51 -4.34 1.07 2.28
CA ILE A 51 -4.27 0.58 0.90
C ILE A 51 -2.95 -0.16 0.67
N ASN A 52 -1.82 0.45 1.01
CA ASN A 52 -0.50 -0.13 0.79
C ASN A 52 -0.34 -1.47 1.52
N HIS A 53 -0.79 -1.57 2.77
CA HIS A 53 -0.69 -2.82 3.53
C HIS A 53 -1.66 -3.88 3.02
N SER A 54 -2.86 -3.50 2.60
CA SER A 54 -3.82 -4.45 2.00
C SER A 54 -3.29 -5.04 0.70
N ILE A 55 -2.62 -4.24 -0.14
CA ILE A 55 -1.91 -4.73 -1.33
C ILE A 55 -0.73 -5.62 -0.92
N PHE A 56 0.10 -5.16 0.03
CA PHE A 56 1.27 -5.90 0.50
C PHE A 56 0.93 -7.33 0.94
N TRP A 57 -0.12 -7.52 1.73
CA TRP A 57 -0.51 -8.86 2.18
C TRP A 57 -1.00 -9.77 1.06
N ASN A 58 -1.65 -9.21 0.04
CA ASN A 58 -2.13 -9.99 -1.12
C ASN A 58 -1.02 -10.31 -2.14
N ASN A 59 0.08 -9.57 -2.11
CA ASN A 59 1.24 -9.80 -2.99
C ASN A 59 2.29 -10.75 -2.36
N LEU A 60 2.02 -11.29 -1.18
CA LEU A 60 2.89 -12.26 -0.51
C LEU A 60 2.22 -13.62 -0.44
N LYS A 61 3.01 -14.68 -0.63
CA LYS A 61 2.54 -16.05 -0.55
C LYS A 61 3.66 -16.95 0.00
N PRO A 62 3.34 -18.00 0.78
CA PRO A 62 4.34 -18.99 1.15
C PRO A 62 5.00 -19.62 -0.09
N VAL A 63 6.30 -19.90 -0.03
CA VAL A 63 7.04 -20.50 -1.15
C VAL A 63 6.40 -21.82 -1.62
N LYS A 64 5.99 -22.67 -0.67
CA LYS A 64 5.30 -23.95 -0.96
C LYS A 64 3.97 -23.79 -1.70
N GLU A 65 3.43 -22.58 -1.78
CA GLU A 65 2.18 -22.26 -2.46
C GLU A 65 2.41 -21.40 -3.71
N GLY A 66 3.67 -21.21 -4.14
CA GLY A 66 4.04 -20.45 -5.34
C GLY A 66 4.61 -19.05 -5.06
N GLY A 67 4.92 -18.72 -3.79
CA GLY A 67 5.64 -17.49 -3.47
C GLY A 67 7.06 -17.50 -4.02
N GLY A 68 7.42 -16.50 -4.82
CA GLY A 68 8.73 -16.40 -5.47
C GLY A 68 8.80 -17.03 -6.86
N GLU A 69 7.73 -17.67 -7.32
CA GLU A 69 7.66 -18.14 -8.71
C GLU A 69 7.55 -16.94 -9.68
N PRO A 70 8.24 -16.98 -10.84
CA PRO A 70 8.18 -15.91 -11.84
C PRO A 70 6.76 -15.64 -12.34
N PRO A 71 6.40 -14.38 -12.65
CA PRO A 71 5.13 -14.08 -13.30
C PRO A 71 5.09 -14.68 -14.72
N HIS A 72 3.88 -15.01 -15.16
CA HIS A 72 3.65 -15.63 -16.48
C HIS A 72 2.71 -14.78 -17.33
N SER A 73 2.52 -15.19 -18.59
CA SER A 73 1.57 -14.59 -19.52
C SER A 73 1.79 -13.08 -19.64
N ALA A 74 0.73 -12.29 -19.81
CA ALA A 74 0.82 -10.86 -20.10
C ALA A 74 1.73 -10.07 -19.15
N LEU A 75 1.76 -10.42 -17.85
CA LEU A 75 2.63 -9.73 -16.90
C LEU A 75 4.11 -10.06 -17.11
N GLY A 76 4.45 -11.33 -17.35
CA GLY A 76 5.82 -11.73 -17.68
C GLY A 76 6.32 -11.02 -18.94
N TRP A 77 5.52 -11.02 -20.01
CA TRP A 77 5.85 -10.32 -21.26
C TRP A 77 6.04 -8.81 -21.08
N ALA A 78 5.19 -8.17 -20.25
CA ALA A 78 5.33 -6.75 -19.94
C ALA A 78 6.62 -6.47 -19.16
N ILE A 79 6.99 -7.35 -18.21
CA ILE A 79 8.23 -7.21 -17.45
C ILE A 79 9.45 -7.29 -18.36
N ASP A 80 9.49 -8.27 -19.26
CA ASP A 80 10.60 -8.42 -20.20
C ASP A 80 10.66 -7.22 -21.18
N THR A 81 9.52 -6.69 -21.59
CA THR A 81 9.44 -5.54 -22.50
C THR A 81 9.91 -4.25 -21.83
N ASP A 82 9.45 -3.97 -20.61
CA ASP A 82 9.67 -2.68 -19.95
C ASP A 82 10.97 -2.63 -19.15
N PHE A 83 11.44 -3.79 -18.68
CA PHE A 83 12.60 -3.90 -17.79
C PHE A 83 13.72 -4.79 -18.34
N GLY A 84 13.50 -5.51 -19.44
CA GLY A 84 14.48 -6.40 -20.07
C GLY A 84 14.51 -7.82 -19.50
N SER A 85 14.34 -7.98 -18.19
CA SER A 85 14.12 -9.28 -17.54
C SER A 85 13.54 -9.11 -16.13
N LEU A 86 13.05 -10.21 -15.54
CA LEU A 86 12.64 -10.24 -14.14
C LEU A 86 13.80 -9.89 -13.19
N GLU A 87 15.02 -10.35 -13.45
CA GLU A 87 16.20 -10.03 -12.65
C GLU A 87 16.50 -8.53 -12.69
N ALA A 88 16.39 -7.91 -13.86
CA ALA A 88 16.58 -6.47 -14.01
C ALA A 88 15.52 -5.67 -13.24
N LEU A 89 14.26 -6.13 -13.25
CA LEU A 89 13.20 -5.55 -12.42
C LEU A 89 13.52 -5.70 -10.92
N VAL A 90 13.93 -6.89 -10.47
CA VAL A 90 14.31 -7.14 -9.07
C VAL A 90 15.46 -6.22 -8.64
N GLN A 91 16.49 -6.08 -9.48
CA GLN A 91 17.61 -5.17 -9.21
C GLN A 91 17.15 -3.71 -9.10
N LYS A 92 16.31 -3.25 -10.04
CA LYS A 92 15.75 -1.91 -10.01
C LYS A 92 14.95 -1.67 -8.73
N MET A 93 14.02 -2.56 -8.39
CA MET A 93 13.19 -2.43 -7.18
C MET A 93 14.03 -2.42 -5.90
N ASN A 94 15.06 -3.27 -5.82
CA ASN A 94 15.96 -3.30 -4.66
C ASN A 94 16.79 -2.02 -4.54
N ALA A 95 17.30 -1.48 -5.65
CA ALA A 95 18.09 -0.25 -5.65
C ALA A 95 17.24 0.95 -5.21
N GLU A 96 16.04 1.11 -5.76
CA GLU A 96 15.13 2.19 -5.37
C GLU A 96 14.68 2.04 -3.91
N GLY A 97 14.38 0.82 -3.47
CA GLY A 97 13.97 0.54 -2.09
C GLY A 97 15.08 0.80 -1.05
N ALA A 98 16.35 0.61 -1.41
CA ALA A 98 17.48 0.88 -0.53
C ALA A 98 17.88 2.36 -0.45
N ALA A 99 17.39 3.19 -1.39
CA ALA A 99 17.70 4.62 -1.45
C ALA A 99 16.74 5.50 -0.63
N LEU A 100 15.68 4.91 -0.04
CA LEU A 100 14.68 5.56 0.82
C LEU A 100 15.09 5.50 2.31
#